data_AF-A0A7X9HLG4-F1
#
_entry.id   AF-A0A7X9HLG4-F1
#
_cell.length_a   1.000
_cell.length_b   1.000
_cell.length_c   1.000
_cell.angle_alpha   90.00
_cell.angle_beta   90.00
_cell.angle_gamma   90.00
#
_symmetry.space_group_name_H-M   'P 1'
#
loop_
_entity.id
_entity.type
_entity.pdbx_description
1 polymer ?
#
loop_
_entity_poly.entity_id
_entity_poly.type
_entity_poly.pdbx_seq_one_letter_code
_entity_poly.pdbx_strand_id
1 'polypeptide(L)'
;MKRAMAWTAAIWLAACSGGGNGGDAGLDADGAHPTDDNGNACGTQQCLSSEICVNASVCVSKPDTAAQGCVEVQENVYQCTEAADLSCHNVAPCTADIDCPQDAAGKPLRCRGGFCAVPLPDATPATVTYRGCVDAFGINQNTVGTRLAVYSGSQDPTKASSLDVEVVEDREHCSSYGSFSIADVPTNTPLIVKSYDPNGGFVTTYKYNVVLWADLAVDEGGGNFVFDARTKVQDPRTGSEIELLPWRGYAISQATYNVILLTLGISRLPTGHGAVAGTIRDCRYRPVKGARCGFVQAPDQIAYFNNAENPRPDKAQKSTNNNGLYAGIDLPAGDHRLSCVAQDGQGQLVPLGEIRFKVFGDGITIVNLDWAPGLP
;
A
#
# COMPACT_ATOMS: atom_id res chain seq x y z
N MET A 1 -31.73 55.98 36.98
CA MET A 1 -31.05 55.53 38.22
C MET A 1 -31.72 54.25 38.73
N LYS A 2 -30.93 53.17 38.87
CA LYS A 2 -31.03 52.03 39.80
C LYS A 2 -32.32 51.19 39.94
N ARG A 3 -32.13 49.87 39.67
CA ARG A 3 -32.60 48.65 40.40
C ARG A 3 -34.10 48.29 40.29
N ALA A 4 -34.56 47.03 40.31
CA ALA A 4 -33.97 45.68 40.36
C ALA A 4 -35.05 44.62 39.98
N MET A 5 -34.58 43.38 39.73
CA MET A 5 -35.24 42.06 39.59
C MET A 5 -36.61 41.82 40.27
N ALA A 6 -37.48 41.01 39.63
CA ALA A 6 -37.66 39.57 39.93
C ALA A 6 -38.85 38.89 39.19
N TRP A 7 -38.53 37.82 38.43
CA TRP A 7 -39.13 36.48 38.32
C TRP A 7 -40.61 36.16 37.98
N THR A 8 -40.71 35.24 36.99
CA THR A 8 -41.69 34.14 36.71
C THR A 8 -43.04 34.42 36.03
N ALA A 9 -43.22 33.91 34.81
CA ALA A 9 -44.02 32.69 34.48
C ALA A 9 -44.10 32.47 32.96
N ALA A 10 -44.08 31.21 32.54
CA ALA A 10 -44.05 30.72 31.16
C ALA A 10 -45.39 30.87 30.40
N ILE A 11 -45.34 30.82 29.06
CA ILE A 11 -46.12 29.88 28.19
C ILE A 11 -45.96 30.29 26.70
N TRP A 12 -45.44 29.31 25.92
CA TRP A 12 -45.65 28.99 24.50
C TRP A 12 -45.64 30.08 23.42
N LEU A 13 -44.71 29.94 22.46
CA LEU A 13 -45.01 29.83 21.01
C LEU A 13 -43.73 29.45 20.24
N ALA A 14 -43.85 28.42 19.42
CA ALA A 14 -42.80 27.85 18.59
C ALA A 14 -42.53 28.74 17.36
N ALA A 15 -41.25 29.05 17.10
CA ALA A 15 -40.69 29.23 15.76
C ALA A 15 -39.16 29.21 15.80
N CYS A 16 -38.60 28.27 15.02
CA CYS A 16 -37.33 28.29 14.27
C CYS A 16 -35.97 28.52 14.96
N SER A 17 -35.00 27.75 14.42
CA SER A 17 -33.55 27.96 14.38
C SER A 17 -32.70 27.49 15.56
N GLY A 18 -31.55 26.89 15.22
CA GLY A 18 -30.39 26.83 16.12
C GLY A 18 -29.65 25.49 16.17
N GLY A 19 -28.69 25.30 15.25
CA GLY A 19 -27.27 25.12 15.60
C GLY A 19 -26.79 23.89 16.38
N GLY A 20 -25.79 23.21 15.80
CA GLY A 20 -24.82 22.33 16.47
C GLY A 20 -25.33 20.89 16.68
N ASN A 21 -24.54 19.84 16.47
CA ASN A 21 -23.11 19.73 16.70
C ASN A 21 -22.56 18.53 15.90
N GLY A 22 -21.26 18.58 15.60
CA GLY A 22 -20.52 17.50 14.94
C GLY A 22 -20.64 16.15 15.64
N GLY A 23 -20.73 15.12 14.81
CA GLY A 23 -20.82 13.72 15.17
C GLY A 23 -20.90 12.89 13.91
N ASP A 24 -19.90 13.02 13.03
CA ASP A 24 -19.68 12.11 11.92
C ASP A 24 -19.15 10.79 12.50
N ALA A 25 -20.04 10.06 13.16
CA ALA A 25 -19.89 8.66 13.47
C ALA A 25 -20.49 7.91 12.29
N GLY A 26 -19.70 7.73 11.24
CA GLY A 26 -20.00 6.80 10.16
C GLY A 26 -19.99 5.37 10.69
N LEU A 27 -21.08 4.99 11.34
CA LEU A 27 -21.52 3.63 11.64
C LEU A 27 -23.05 3.68 11.69
N ASP A 28 -23.71 3.38 10.58
CA ASP A 28 -25.10 2.99 10.54
C ASP A 28 -25.28 1.66 11.30
N ALA A 29 -26.28 1.64 12.17
CA ALA A 29 -26.45 0.68 13.27
C ALA A 29 -26.98 -0.71 12.85
N ASP A 30 -26.91 -1.06 11.57
CA ASP A 30 -27.36 -2.34 11.02
C ASP A 30 -26.31 -3.05 10.14
N GLY A 31 -25.13 -2.47 9.87
CA GLY A 31 -24.04 -3.18 9.20
C GLY A 31 -24.40 -3.78 7.83
N ALA A 32 -25.46 -3.30 7.20
CA ALA A 32 -26.01 -3.86 5.96
C ALA A 32 -25.63 -2.97 4.77
N HIS A 33 -24.42 -3.23 4.26
CA HIS A 33 -23.87 -2.86 2.95
C HIS A 33 -23.08 -1.53 2.84
N PRO A 34 -21.77 -1.66 2.59
CA PRO A 34 -21.26 -1.36 1.23
C PRO A 34 -20.45 -2.49 0.56
N THR A 35 -20.68 -3.75 0.93
CA THR A 35 -20.38 -4.93 0.08
C THR A 35 -21.51 -5.94 0.27
N ASP A 36 -22.01 -6.57 -0.80
CA ASP A 36 -22.75 -7.81 -0.58
C ASP A 36 -21.74 -8.92 -0.25
N ASP A 37 -22.04 -9.72 0.76
CA ASP A 37 -21.17 -10.81 1.22
C ASP A 37 -21.01 -11.95 0.17
N ASN A 38 -21.49 -11.71 -1.07
CA ASN A 38 -21.54 -12.68 -2.15
C ASN A 38 -20.49 -12.41 -3.25
N GLY A 39 -19.70 -11.34 -3.14
CA GLY A 39 -18.64 -11.04 -4.09
C GLY A 39 -19.16 -10.55 -5.45
N ASN A 40 -20.35 -9.96 -5.51
CA ASN A 40 -20.83 -9.35 -6.75
C ASN A 40 -20.02 -8.08 -7.09
N ALA A 41 -19.91 -7.80 -8.38
CA ALA A 41 -19.31 -6.60 -8.93
C ALA A 41 -19.98 -5.35 -8.34
N CYS A 42 -19.20 -4.35 -7.87
CA CYS A 42 -19.81 -3.09 -7.47
C CYS A 42 -20.52 -2.47 -8.68
N GLY A 43 -21.74 -2.01 -8.47
CA GLY A 43 -22.46 -1.13 -9.40
C GLY A 43 -22.39 0.32 -8.95
N THR A 44 -22.56 1.27 -9.86
CA THR A 44 -22.73 2.69 -9.50
C THR A 44 -23.96 2.92 -8.60
N GLN A 45 -24.91 1.99 -8.60
CA GLN A 45 -26.08 1.99 -7.72
C GLN A 45 -25.80 1.40 -6.32
N GLN A 46 -24.67 0.69 -6.13
CA GLN A 46 -24.34 0.03 -4.88
C GLN A 46 -23.36 0.84 -4.01
N CYS A 47 -22.56 1.72 -4.60
CA CYS A 47 -21.69 2.60 -3.84
C CYS A 47 -22.47 3.82 -3.33
N LEU A 48 -22.03 4.38 -2.20
CA LEU A 48 -22.57 5.64 -1.69
C LEU A 48 -22.33 6.77 -2.70
N SER A 49 -23.11 7.85 -2.61
CA SER A 49 -22.93 9.00 -3.52
C SER A 49 -21.54 9.66 -3.40
N SER A 50 -20.91 9.54 -2.22
CA SER A 50 -19.54 9.98 -1.91
C SER A 50 -18.47 9.04 -2.46
N GLU A 51 -18.85 7.92 -3.05
CA GLU A 51 -17.95 6.87 -3.53
C GLU A 51 -18.03 6.70 -5.05
N ILE A 52 -17.04 5.99 -5.58
CA ILE A 52 -16.96 5.54 -6.96
C ILE A 52 -16.68 4.05 -6.97
N CYS A 53 -17.36 3.33 -7.87
CA CYS A 53 -17.04 1.94 -8.14
C CYS A 53 -15.79 1.86 -9.02
N VAL A 54 -14.72 1.30 -8.48
CA VAL A 54 -13.42 1.14 -9.14
C VAL A 54 -13.27 -0.30 -9.62
N ASN A 55 -12.81 -0.47 -10.87
CA ASN A 55 -12.58 -1.75 -11.53
C ASN A 55 -13.79 -2.71 -11.48
N ALA A 56 -15.01 -2.14 -11.44
CA ALA A 56 -16.28 -2.87 -11.35
C ALA A 56 -16.37 -3.83 -10.13
N SER A 57 -15.59 -3.61 -9.08
CA SER A 57 -15.50 -4.55 -7.96
C SER A 57 -15.45 -3.92 -6.57
N VAL A 58 -14.86 -2.73 -6.43
CA VAL A 58 -14.62 -2.07 -5.14
C VAL A 58 -15.23 -0.68 -5.09
N CYS A 59 -16.04 -0.38 -4.08
CA CYS A 59 -16.42 1.00 -3.77
C CYS A 59 -15.28 1.73 -3.06
N VAL A 60 -14.87 2.88 -3.59
CA VAL A 60 -13.81 3.71 -3.02
C VAL A 60 -14.33 5.12 -2.83
N SER A 61 -14.09 5.70 -1.66
CA SER A 61 -14.40 7.11 -1.40
C SER A 61 -13.71 8.03 -2.41
N LYS A 62 -14.44 9.02 -2.93
CA LYS A 62 -13.90 9.98 -3.91
C LYS A 62 -12.84 10.87 -3.25
N PRO A 63 -11.62 10.98 -3.80
CA PRO A 63 -10.64 11.97 -3.37
C PRO A 63 -11.16 13.37 -3.69
N ASP A 64 -10.82 14.30 -2.81
CA ASP A 64 -11.27 15.70 -2.79
C ASP A 64 -10.14 16.69 -3.11
N THR A 65 -8.92 16.17 -3.30
CA THR A 65 -7.74 16.96 -3.63
C THR A 65 -6.90 16.22 -4.67
N ALA A 66 -6.27 16.99 -5.57
CA ALA A 66 -5.30 16.47 -6.51
C ALA A 66 -4.14 15.80 -5.76
N ALA A 67 -3.76 14.62 -6.24
CA ALA A 67 -2.70 13.83 -5.67
C ALA A 67 -1.33 14.48 -5.91
N GLN A 68 -0.47 14.36 -4.91
CA GLN A 68 0.88 14.92 -4.95
C GLN A 68 1.92 13.80 -4.88
N GLY A 69 2.97 13.90 -5.70
CA GLY A 69 4.14 13.05 -5.61
C GLY A 69 5.10 13.62 -4.56
N CYS A 70 5.53 12.77 -3.63
CA CYS A 70 6.35 13.21 -2.50
C CYS A 70 7.72 12.51 -2.53
N VAL A 71 8.76 13.24 -2.12
CA VAL A 71 10.13 12.74 -2.07
C VAL A 71 10.63 12.82 -0.64
N GLU A 72 11.48 11.87 -0.26
CA GLU A 72 12.15 11.89 1.02
C GLU A 72 13.24 12.98 0.99
N VAL A 73 13.14 13.95 1.89
CA VAL A 73 14.11 15.06 2.01
C VAL A 73 15.07 14.86 3.19
N GLN A 74 14.67 14.01 4.14
CA GLN A 74 15.44 13.56 5.29
C GLN A 74 14.86 12.19 5.69
N GLU A 75 15.62 11.37 6.41
CA GLU A 75 15.19 10.06 6.91
C GLU A 75 13.76 10.10 7.48
N ASN A 76 12.85 9.38 6.82
CA ASN A 76 11.41 9.28 7.12
C ASN A 76 10.61 10.61 7.05
N VAL A 77 11.17 11.66 6.45
CA VAL A 77 10.53 12.97 6.26
C VAL A 77 10.30 13.21 4.77
N TYR A 78 9.03 13.24 4.39
CA TYR A 78 8.60 13.37 2.99
C TYR A 78 8.02 14.75 2.71
N GLN A 79 8.47 15.37 1.62
CA GLN A 79 7.95 16.62 1.11
C GLN A 79 7.35 16.43 -0.29
N CYS A 80 6.13 16.91 -0.48
CA CYS A 80 5.46 16.85 -1.77
C CYS A 80 5.90 18.02 -2.64
N THR A 81 6.45 17.73 -3.83
CA THR A 81 7.11 18.71 -4.68
C THR A 81 6.28 19.11 -5.88
N GLU A 82 5.47 18.19 -6.41
CA GLU A 82 4.64 18.41 -7.59
C GLU A 82 3.42 17.47 -7.63
N ALA A 83 2.57 17.61 -8.65
CA ALA A 83 1.48 16.67 -8.91
C ALA A 83 2.03 15.25 -9.10
N ALA A 84 1.30 14.25 -8.60
CA ALA A 84 1.67 12.86 -8.83
C ALA A 84 1.55 12.53 -10.32
N ASP A 85 2.53 11.81 -10.86
CA ASP A 85 2.43 11.26 -12.21
C ASP A 85 1.63 9.97 -12.15
N LEU A 86 0.37 10.01 -12.58
CA LEU A 86 -0.54 8.86 -12.54
C LEU A 86 -0.72 8.21 -13.92
N SER A 87 0.06 8.61 -14.92
CA SER A 87 -0.13 8.19 -16.33
C SER A 87 0.07 6.69 -16.57
N CYS A 88 0.91 6.04 -15.75
CA CYS A 88 1.22 4.62 -15.78
C CYS A 88 0.22 3.75 -15.00
N HIS A 89 -0.66 4.36 -14.22
CA HIS A 89 -1.77 3.69 -13.52
C HIS A 89 -3.00 3.53 -14.41
N ASN A 90 -2.83 3.73 -15.72
CA ASN A 90 -3.93 3.80 -16.64
C ASN A 90 -4.60 2.44 -16.83
N VAL A 91 -5.66 2.21 -16.05
CA VAL A 91 -6.58 1.08 -16.19
C VAL A 91 -7.54 1.25 -17.37
N ALA A 92 -7.20 2.04 -18.38
CA ALA A 92 -7.99 2.07 -19.61
C ALA A 92 -8.16 0.62 -20.08
N PRO A 93 -9.42 0.15 -20.22
CA PRO A 93 -9.65 -1.18 -20.72
C PRO A 93 -9.08 -1.25 -22.13
N CYS A 94 -8.35 -2.32 -22.40
CA CYS A 94 -7.76 -2.57 -23.70
C CYS A 94 -8.13 -3.97 -24.17
N THR A 95 -8.19 -4.12 -25.48
CA THR A 95 -8.35 -5.41 -26.15
C THR A 95 -7.08 -5.81 -26.90
N ALA A 96 -6.25 -4.83 -27.26
CA ALA A 96 -4.98 -5.01 -27.92
C ALA A 96 -3.98 -3.91 -27.52
N ASP A 97 -2.69 -4.15 -27.75
CA ASP A 97 -1.62 -3.18 -27.45
C ASP A 97 -1.83 -1.81 -28.14
N ILE A 98 -2.51 -1.78 -29.30
CA ILE A 98 -2.78 -0.54 -30.04
C ILE A 98 -3.79 0.37 -29.33
N ASP A 99 -4.57 -0.17 -28.41
CA ASP A 99 -5.53 0.59 -27.60
C ASP A 99 -4.83 1.36 -26.48
N CYS A 100 -3.56 1.01 -26.21
CA CYS A 100 -2.83 1.53 -25.09
C CYS A 100 -2.06 2.81 -25.41
N PRO A 101 -2.14 3.82 -24.53
CA PRO A 101 -1.42 5.07 -24.74
C PRO A 101 0.09 4.87 -24.54
N GLN A 102 0.83 5.92 -24.86
CA GLN A 102 2.22 6.02 -24.47
C GLN A 102 2.34 6.50 -23.02
N ASP A 103 3.37 6.05 -22.32
CA ASP A 103 3.75 6.59 -21.01
C ASP A 103 4.34 8.01 -21.13
N ALA A 104 4.68 8.63 -20.00
CA ALA A 104 5.28 9.96 -19.97
C ALA A 104 6.62 10.07 -20.73
N ALA A 105 7.30 8.96 -20.99
CA ALA A 105 8.53 8.88 -21.76
C ALA A 105 8.29 8.59 -23.26
N GLY A 106 7.03 8.51 -23.71
CA GLY A 106 6.66 8.22 -25.09
C GLY A 106 6.74 6.73 -25.46
N LYS A 107 6.92 5.83 -24.49
CA LYS A 107 6.97 4.38 -24.75
C LYS A 107 5.55 3.81 -24.74
N PRO A 108 5.19 2.95 -25.71
CA PRO A 108 3.86 2.36 -25.76
C PRO A 108 3.65 1.41 -24.58
N LEU A 109 2.56 1.62 -23.84
CA LEU A 109 2.02 0.62 -22.93
C LEU A 109 1.50 -0.59 -23.74
N ARG A 110 1.33 -1.73 -23.08
CA ARG A 110 0.90 -3.01 -23.67
C ARG A 110 -0.36 -3.48 -22.97
N CYS A 111 -1.25 -4.11 -23.73
CA CYS A 111 -2.47 -4.64 -23.19
C CYS A 111 -2.21 -5.96 -22.48
N ARG A 112 -2.44 -6.01 -21.17
CA ARG A 112 -2.18 -7.17 -20.31
C ARG A 112 -3.31 -7.31 -19.31
N GLY A 113 -3.94 -8.48 -19.28
CA GLY A 113 -5.11 -8.72 -18.40
C GLY A 113 -6.30 -7.80 -18.69
N GLY A 114 -6.38 -7.21 -19.89
CA GLY A 114 -7.42 -6.24 -20.26
C GLY A 114 -7.12 -4.80 -19.85
N PHE A 115 -5.91 -4.51 -19.35
CA PHE A 115 -5.48 -3.17 -18.95
C PHE A 115 -4.15 -2.78 -19.60
N CYS A 116 -3.95 -1.49 -19.81
CA CYS A 116 -2.70 -0.97 -20.32
C CYS A 116 -1.64 -0.92 -19.23
N ALA A 117 -0.55 -1.66 -19.43
CA ALA A 117 0.53 -1.78 -18.46
C ALA A 117 1.88 -1.76 -19.17
N VAL A 118 2.97 -1.58 -18.43
CA VAL A 118 4.28 -1.55 -19.08
C VAL A 118 4.75 -2.93 -19.53
N PRO A 119 5.38 -3.02 -20.72
CA PRO A 119 5.98 -4.26 -21.17
C PRO A 119 6.99 -4.76 -20.15
N LEU A 120 7.01 -6.07 -19.94
CA LEU A 120 8.13 -6.71 -19.27
C LEU A 120 9.42 -6.41 -20.05
N PRO A 121 10.54 -6.14 -19.37
CA PRO A 121 11.83 -6.10 -20.04
C PRO A 121 12.19 -7.47 -20.59
N ASP A 122 13.21 -7.52 -21.43
CA ASP A 122 13.72 -8.79 -21.95
C ASP A 122 14.03 -9.76 -20.79
N ALA A 123 13.80 -11.06 -21.02
CA ALA A 123 13.83 -12.09 -19.98
C ALA A 123 15.24 -12.43 -19.44
N THR A 124 16.26 -11.60 -19.72
CA THR A 124 17.65 -11.83 -19.33
C THR A 124 18.11 -10.77 -18.34
N PRO A 125 18.62 -11.15 -17.16
CA PRO A 125 18.78 -12.53 -16.68
C PRO A 125 17.46 -13.17 -16.23
N ALA A 126 17.36 -14.51 -16.33
CA ALA A 126 16.18 -15.25 -15.88
C ALA A 126 16.12 -15.39 -14.34
N THR A 127 17.28 -15.38 -13.69
CA THR A 127 17.43 -15.39 -12.23
C THR A 127 18.53 -14.42 -11.81
N VAL A 128 18.46 -13.95 -10.57
CA VAL A 128 19.44 -13.04 -9.96
C VAL A 128 19.80 -13.49 -8.56
N THR A 129 20.97 -13.04 -8.07
CA THR A 129 21.19 -12.96 -6.63
C THR A 129 20.45 -11.74 -6.11
N TYR A 130 19.47 -11.95 -5.23
CA TYR A 130 18.69 -10.91 -4.60
C TYR A 130 19.33 -10.50 -3.26
N ARG A 131 19.83 -9.26 -3.18
CA ARG A 131 20.42 -8.68 -1.98
C ARG A 131 19.61 -7.48 -1.50
N GLY A 132 19.59 -7.24 -0.20
CA GLY A 132 18.83 -6.12 0.36
C GLY A 132 18.99 -5.96 1.86
N CYS A 133 18.33 -4.93 2.39
CA CYS A 133 18.12 -4.74 3.82
C CYS A 133 16.73 -5.25 4.23
N VAL A 134 16.58 -5.60 5.51
CA VAL A 134 15.26 -5.76 6.15
C VAL A 134 15.01 -4.54 7.02
N ASP A 135 14.13 -3.65 6.53
CA ASP A 135 13.79 -2.41 7.21
C ASP A 135 12.80 -2.68 8.34
N ALA A 136 13.14 -2.25 9.56
CA ALA A 136 12.25 -2.32 10.70
C ALA A 136 11.31 -1.10 10.74
N PHE A 137 10.02 -1.35 10.92
CA PHE A 137 9.04 -0.31 11.21
C PHE A 137 8.78 -0.17 12.71
N GLY A 138 9.20 0.97 13.26
CA GLY A 138 8.90 1.47 14.60
C GLY A 138 9.87 1.08 15.72
N ILE A 139 9.37 0.69 16.89
CA ILE A 139 10.16 0.46 18.11
C ILE A 139 10.97 -0.83 17.97
N ASN A 140 12.29 -0.77 18.15
CA ASN A 140 13.29 -1.81 17.82
C ASN A 140 13.63 -1.86 16.33
N GLN A 141 14.83 -1.37 16.01
CA GLN A 141 15.34 -1.32 14.65
C GLN A 141 16.22 -2.52 14.30
N ASN A 142 16.59 -3.38 15.25
CA ASN A 142 17.50 -4.49 14.97
C ASN A 142 16.73 -5.69 14.41
N THR A 143 16.89 -5.95 13.10
CA THR A 143 16.27 -7.09 12.40
C THR A 143 17.19 -8.31 12.28
N VAL A 144 18.38 -8.29 12.90
CA VAL A 144 19.30 -9.44 12.92
C VAL A 144 18.66 -10.64 13.62
N GLY A 145 18.82 -11.83 13.03
CA GLY A 145 18.22 -13.08 13.53
C GLY A 145 16.76 -13.29 13.11
N THR A 146 16.14 -12.30 12.47
CA THR A 146 14.90 -12.56 11.70
C THR A 146 15.23 -13.40 10.45
N ARG A 147 14.20 -13.89 9.77
CA ARG A 147 14.33 -14.71 8.56
C ARG A 147 13.56 -14.09 7.42
N LEU A 148 14.14 -14.19 6.23
CA LEU A 148 13.53 -13.78 4.97
C LEU A 148 13.36 -14.99 4.07
N ALA A 149 12.15 -15.19 3.56
CA ALA A 149 11.84 -16.25 2.61
C ALA A 149 11.17 -15.71 1.35
N VAL A 150 11.56 -16.21 0.19
CA VAL A 150 10.98 -15.85 -1.11
C VAL A 150 10.15 -16.99 -1.66
N TYR A 151 9.00 -16.66 -2.24
CA TYR A 151 8.06 -17.59 -2.86
C TYR A 151 7.64 -17.04 -4.23
N SER A 152 7.42 -17.92 -5.20
CA SER A 152 6.64 -17.56 -6.39
C SER A 152 5.17 -17.30 -6.01
N GLY A 153 4.44 -16.52 -6.81
CA GLY A 153 3.02 -16.24 -6.55
C GLY A 153 2.10 -17.47 -6.48
N SER A 154 2.54 -18.64 -6.95
CA SER A 154 1.78 -19.89 -6.88
C SER A 154 2.02 -20.71 -5.60
N GLN A 155 3.07 -20.39 -4.85
CA GLN A 155 3.44 -21.13 -3.65
C GLN A 155 2.70 -20.59 -2.42
N ASP A 156 2.46 -21.48 -1.45
CA ASP A 156 1.86 -21.14 -0.17
C ASP A 156 2.94 -20.64 0.81
N PRO A 157 2.99 -19.33 1.13
CA PRO A 157 4.05 -18.76 1.96
C PRO A 157 3.93 -19.10 3.45
N THR A 158 2.88 -19.85 3.85
CA THR A 158 2.80 -20.41 5.21
C THR A 158 3.71 -21.63 5.40
N LYS A 159 4.13 -22.26 4.30
CA LYS A 159 5.03 -23.42 4.30
C LYS A 159 6.50 -22.98 4.24
N ALA A 160 7.41 -23.93 4.41
CA ALA A 160 8.84 -23.67 4.24
C ALA A 160 9.18 -23.33 2.77
N SER A 161 10.11 -22.39 2.57
CA SER A 161 10.71 -22.10 1.27
C SER A 161 12.10 -22.73 1.17
N SER A 162 12.50 -23.11 -0.04
CA SER A 162 13.91 -23.40 -0.36
C SER A 162 14.77 -22.13 -0.44
N LEU A 163 14.13 -20.96 -0.55
CA LEU A 163 14.76 -19.64 -0.61
C LEU A 163 14.57 -18.91 0.73
N ASP A 164 14.89 -19.58 1.84
CA ASP A 164 14.79 -19.06 3.21
C ASP A 164 16.19 -18.82 3.78
N VAL A 165 16.48 -17.58 4.18
CA VAL A 165 17.77 -17.15 4.71
C VAL A 165 17.60 -16.43 6.04
N GLU A 166 18.62 -16.56 6.89
CA GLU A 166 18.73 -15.75 8.09
C GLU A 166 19.22 -14.34 7.73
N VAL A 167 18.65 -13.34 8.39
CA VAL A 167 19.05 -11.94 8.27
C VAL A 167 20.26 -11.69 9.16
N VAL A 168 21.36 -11.25 8.55
CA VAL A 168 22.67 -11.07 9.20
C VAL A 168 22.98 -9.59 9.42
N GLU A 169 23.93 -9.30 10.32
CA GLU A 169 24.31 -7.92 10.64
C GLU A 169 25.14 -7.27 9.52
N ASP A 170 24.72 -6.07 9.08
CA ASP A 170 25.39 -5.18 8.14
C ASP A 170 25.05 -3.71 8.51
N ARG A 171 25.77 -3.19 9.51
CA ARG A 171 25.57 -1.80 9.99
C ARG A 171 26.10 -0.74 9.04
N GLU A 172 26.95 -1.14 8.10
CA GLU A 172 27.57 -0.22 7.16
C GLU A 172 26.57 0.19 6.06
N HIS A 173 25.73 -0.75 5.63
CA HIS A 173 24.82 -0.52 4.49
C HIS A 173 23.33 -0.50 4.87
N CYS A 174 22.94 -1.03 6.03
CA CYS A 174 21.53 -1.14 6.43
C CYS A 174 21.24 -0.37 7.72
N SER A 175 20.30 0.58 7.67
CA SER A 175 19.89 1.40 8.82
C SER A 175 19.30 0.57 9.96
N SER A 176 18.61 -0.53 9.64
CA SER A 176 18.05 -1.51 10.59
C SER A 176 19.00 -2.69 10.91
N TYR A 177 20.27 -2.57 10.53
CA TYR A 177 21.35 -3.54 10.70
C TYR A 177 21.16 -4.90 10.01
N GLY A 178 19.96 -5.31 9.63
CA GLY A 178 19.73 -6.60 8.97
C GLY A 178 19.89 -6.53 7.46
N SER A 179 20.73 -7.40 6.90
CA SER A 179 20.86 -7.65 5.47
C SER A 179 20.59 -9.11 5.11
N PHE A 180 20.31 -9.35 3.83
CA PHE A 180 20.11 -10.69 3.28
C PHE A 180 20.74 -10.83 1.88
N SER A 181 20.99 -12.07 1.48
CA SER A 181 21.40 -12.44 0.12
C SER A 181 20.81 -13.81 -0.24
N ILE A 182 20.02 -13.87 -1.30
CA ILE A 182 19.33 -15.09 -1.77
C ILE A 182 19.73 -15.32 -3.22
N ALA A 183 20.31 -16.48 -3.54
CA ALA A 183 20.66 -16.84 -4.91
C ALA A 183 19.45 -17.36 -5.70
N ASP A 184 19.58 -17.37 -7.03
CA ASP A 184 18.65 -18.01 -7.97
C ASP A 184 17.20 -17.54 -7.86
N VAL A 185 16.98 -16.27 -7.51
CA VAL A 185 15.63 -15.70 -7.44
C VAL A 185 15.15 -15.34 -8.84
N PRO A 186 13.97 -15.81 -9.29
CA PRO A 186 13.49 -15.53 -10.63
C PRO A 186 13.15 -14.04 -10.82
N THR A 187 13.48 -13.53 -12.00
CA THR A 187 13.15 -12.16 -12.42
C THR A 187 11.82 -12.11 -13.15
N ASN A 188 11.29 -10.89 -13.36
CA ASN A 188 10.11 -10.59 -14.17
C ASN A 188 8.86 -11.43 -13.82
N THR A 189 8.80 -11.93 -12.59
CA THR A 189 7.73 -12.80 -12.08
C THR A 189 7.25 -12.24 -10.74
N PRO A 190 5.93 -12.25 -10.44
CA PRO A 190 5.44 -11.86 -9.14
C PRO A 190 5.93 -12.81 -8.04
N LEU A 191 6.58 -12.24 -7.02
CA LEU A 191 7.05 -12.94 -5.83
C LEU A 191 6.28 -12.51 -4.59
N ILE A 192 6.31 -13.38 -3.59
CA ILE A 192 5.93 -13.07 -2.22
C ILE A 192 7.21 -13.12 -1.38
N VAL A 193 7.50 -12.02 -0.68
CA VAL A 193 8.61 -11.94 0.27
C VAL A 193 8.03 -12.00 1.68
N LYS A 194 8.40 -13.04 2.43
CA LYS A 194 7.99 -13.22 3.83
C LYS A 194 9.12 -12.83 4.76
N SER A 195 8.87 -11.94 5.70
CA SER A 195 9.76 -11.71 6.84
C SER A 195 9.12 -12.26 8.11
N TYR A 196 9.88 -12.98 8.93
CA TYR A 196 9.37 -13.50 10.19
C TYR A 196 10.48 -13.61 11.25
N ASP A 197 10.10 -13.53 12.52
CA ASP A 197 11.02 -13.70 13.65
C ASP A 197 10.68 -14.98 14.41
N PRO A 198 11.55 -16.00 14.38
CA PRO A 198 11.37 -17.22 15.18
C PRO A 198 11.23 -16.98 16.68
N ASN A 199 11.71 -15.85 17.19
CA ASN A 199 11.66 -15.48 18.60
C ASN A 199 10.46 -14.58 18.95
N GLY A 200 9.66 -14.17 17.97
CA GLY A 200 8.42 -13.41 18.20
C GLY A 200 8.60 -11.92 18.52
N GLY A 201 9.76 -11.31 18.25
CA GLY A 201 9.98 -9.87 18.37
C GLY A 201 9.34 -9.05 17.24
N PHE A 202 9.13 -9.67 16.08
CA PHE A 202 8.48 -9.08 14.91
C PHE A 202 7.27 -9.87 14.45
N VAL A 203 6.24 -9.16 13.99
CA VAL A 203 5.06 -9.74 13.34
C VAL A 203 5.46 -10.30 11.99
N THR A 204 4.91 -11.47 11.62
CA THR A 204 5.15 -12.03 10.30
C THR A 204 4.53 -11.15 9.23
N THR A 205 5.34 -10.77 8.24
CA THR A 205 4.90 -9.94 7.10
C THR A 205 4.94 -10.75 5.81
N TYR A 206 4.01 -10.47 4.90
CA TYR A 206 3.94 -11.09 3.57
C TYR A 206 3.80 -10.00 2.52
N LYS A 207 4.89 -9.66 1.84
CA LYS A 207 4.92 -8.64 0.81
C LYS A 207 4.61 -9.23 -0.55
N TYR A 208 3.50 -8.82 -1.14
CA TYR A 208 3.01 -9.33 -2.42
C TYR A 208 3.52 -8.52 -3.60
N ASN A 209 3.49 -9.17 -4.76
CA ASN A 209 3.79 -8.59 -6.06
C ASN A 209 5.18 -7.93 -6.14
N VAL A 210 6.16 -8.53 -5.46
CA VAL A 210 7.56 -8.10 -5.58
C VAL A 210 8.09 -8.66 -6.89
N VAL A 211 8.40 -7.79 -7.86
CA VAL A 211 8.93 -8.20 -9.17
C VAL A 211 10.37 -7.73 -9.27
N LEU A 212 11.32 -8.67 -9.29
CA LEU A 212 12.72 -8.34 -9.56
C LEU A 212 12.89 -8.12 -11.06
N TRP A 213 12.94 -6.86 -11.47
CA TRP A 213 13.06 -6.50 -12.89
C TRP A 213 14.44 -6.84 -13.42
N ALA A 214 14.50 -7.65 -14.48
CA ALA A 214 15.74 -8.14 -15.06
C ALA A 214 16.64 -6.99 -15.56
N ASP A 215 16.05 -5.93 -16.11
CA ASP A 215 16.75 -4.74 -16.62
C ASP A 215 17.26 -3.79 -15.54
N LEU A 216 16.92 -4.03 -14.26
CA LEU A 216 17.50 -3.34 -13.11
C LEU A 216 18.62 -4.16 -12.44
N ALA A 217 18.86 -5.39 -12.89
CA ALA A 217 19.95 -6.21 -12.37
C ALA A 217 21.29 -5.80 -12.98
N VAL A 218 22.36 -5.89 -12.18
CA VAL A 218 23.73 -5.56 -12.59
C VAL A 218 24.54 -6.85 -12.73
N ASP A 219 25.25 -7.02 -13.84
CA ASP A 219 26.24 -8.09 -13.99
C ASP A 219 27.53 -7.73 -13.24
N GLU A 220 27.80 -8.39 -12.12
CA GLU A 220 29.05 -8.24 -11.35
C GLU A 220 30.24 -8.98 -12.00
N GLY A 221 30.03 -9.56 -13.18
CA GLY A 221 31.04 -10.24 -13.99
C GLY A 221 30.76 -11.73 -14.14
N GLY A 222 31.04 -12.26 -15.35
CA GLY A 222 30.90 -13.69 -15.63
C GLY A 222 29.45 -14.19 -15.70
N GLY A 223 28.48 -13.30 -15.92
CA GLY A 223 27.05 -13.65 -15.90
C GLY A 223 26.47 -13.77 -14.50
N ASN A 224 27.14 -13.21 -13.49
CA ASN A 224 26.65 -13.15 -12.13
C ASN A 224 25.79 -11.89 -11.95
N PHE A 225 24.50 -12.02 -12.25
CA PHE A 225 23.57 -10.90 -12.13
C PHE A 225 23.05 -10.74 -10.70
N VAL A 226 23.06 -9.51 -10.22
CA VAL A 226 22.64 -9.12 -8.87
C VAL A 226 21.55 -8.06 -8.94
N PHE A 227 20.48 -8.28 -8.20
CA PHE A 227 19.48 -7.26 -7.88
C PHE A 227 19.73 -6.81 -6.44
N ASP A 228 20.35 -5.63 -6.26
CA ASP A 228 20.69 -5.10 -4.94
C ASP A 228 19.73 -3.99 -4.53
N ALA A 229 18.79 -4.30 -3.64
CA ALA A 229 17.80 -3.34 -3.14
C ALA A 229 18.37 -2.26 -2.19
N ARG A 230 19.70 -2.24 -1.99
CA ARG A 230 20.41 -1.22 -1.19
C ARG A 230 20.88 -0.04 -2.03
N THR A 231 21.00 -0.21 -3.35
CA THR A 231 21.56 0.80 -4.24
C THR A 231 20.49 1.65 -4.94
N LYS A 232 20.95 2.72 -5.58
CA LYS A 232 20.25 3.42 -6.65
C LYS A 232 20.60 2.79 -7.99
N VAL A 233 19.65 2.80 -8.91
CA VAL A 233 19.84 2.34 -10.29
C VAL A 233 19.22 3.32 -11.26
N GLN A 234 19.76 3.38 -12.47
CA GLN A 234 19.14 4.09 -13.57
C GLN A 234 17.99 3.24 -14.10
N ASP A 235 16.74 3.64 -13.90
CA ASP A 235 15.60 2.91 -14.47
C ASP A 235 15.55 3.16 -15.99
N PRO A 236 15.76 2.14 -16.84
CA PRO A 236 15.77 2.32 -18.28
C PRO A 236 14.39 2.70 -18.83
N ARG A 237 13.30 2.47 -18.07
CA ARG A 237 11.93 2.78 -18.46
C ARG A 237 11.68 4.28 -18.36
N THR A 238 12.01 4.88 -17.22
CA THR A 238 11.77 6.31 -16.92
C THR A 238 12.96 7.21 -17.24
N GLY A 239 14.16 6.64 -17.41
CA GLY A 239 15.39 7.41 -17.56
C GLY A 239 15.77 8.20 -16.30
N SER A 240 15.20 7.85 -15.15
CA SER A 240 15.50 8.47 -13.86
C SER A 240 16.33 7.55 -12.98
N GLU A 241 17.18 8.13 -12.14
CA GLU A 241 17.78 7.39 -11.03
C GLU A 241 16.67 7.11 -9.99
N ILE A 242 16.51 5.84 -9.63
CA ILE A 242 15.52 5.38 -8.64
C ILE A 242 16.22 4.66 -7.50
N GLU A 243 15.62 4.74 -6.32
CA GLU A 243 16.03 3.93 -5.18
C GLU A 243 15.22 2.64 -5.14
N LEU A 244 15.88 1.51 -4.89
CA LEU A 244 15.23 0.20 -4.82
C LEU A 244 14.64 -0.12 -3.44
N LEU A 245 14.39 0.90 -2.61
CA LEU A 245 13.71 0.76 -1.31
C LEU A 245 12.40 -0.05 -1.40
N PRO A 246 11.55 0.13 -2.43
CA PRO A 246 10.31 -0.63 -2.56
C PRO A 246 10.50 -2.14 -2.66
N TRP A 247 11.70 -2.65 -2.89
CA TRP A 247 11.96 -4.09 -2.98
C TRP A 247 12.39 -4.70 -1.65
N ARG A 248 13.02 -3.94 -0.75
CA ARG A 248 13.55 -4.39 0.56
C ARG A 248 12.58 -5.22 1.41
N GLY A 249 13.13 -6.06 2.28
CA GLY A 249 12.35 -6.78 3.28
C GLY A 249 11.77 -5.81 4.31
N TYR A 250 10.61 -6.13 4.88
CA TYR A 250 10.00 -5.33 5.94
C TYR A 250 9.72 -6.18 7.16
N ALA A 251 10.05 -5.67 8.33
CA ALA A 251 9.68 -6.26 9.61
C ALA A 251 8.96 -5.21 10.46
N ILE A 252 7.82 -5.58 11.06
CA ILE A 252 7.07 -4.69 11.96
C ILE A 252 7.21 -5.26 13.35
N SER A 253 7.78 -4.50 14.27
CA SER A 253 7.96 -5.00 15.63
C SER A 253 6.61 -5.23 16.30
N GLN A 254 6.54 -6.23 17.17
CA GLN A 254 5.30 -6.55 17.90
C GLN A 254 4.81 -5.33 18.71
N ALA A 255 5.74 -4.56 19.28
CA ALA A 255 5.41 -3.35 20.03
C ALA A 255 4.76 -2.27 19.15
N THR A 256 5.31 -2.00 17.96
CA THR A 256 4.73 -1.03 17.02
C THR A 256 3.35 -1.46 16.56
N TYR A 257 3.20 -2.74 16.20
CA TYR A 257 1.92 -3.29 15.78
C TYR A 257 0.84 -3.10 16.86
N ASN A 258 1.16 -3.39 18.13
CA ASN A 258 0.24 -3.18 19.24
C ASN A 258 -0.12 -1.68 19.41
N VAL A 259 0.83 -0.76 19.23
CA VAL A 259 0.57 0.69 19.31
C VAL A 259 -0.37 1.15 18.18
N ILE A 260 -0.21 0.63 16.97
CA ILE A 260 -1.10 0.89 15.83
C ILE A 260 -2.53 0.47 16.18
N LEU A 261 -2.72 -0.77 16.65
CA LEU A 261 -4.04 -1.28 17.04
C LEU A 261 -4.67 -0.42 18.14
N LEU A 262 -3.92 -0.09 19.19
CA LEU A 262 -4.42 0.74 20.29
C LEU A 262 -4.80 2.15 19.84
N THR A 263 -4.05 2.75 18.91
CA THR A 263 -4.37 4.07 18.32
C THR A 263 -5.72 4.03 17.59
N LEU A 264 -6.04 2.90 16.98
CA LEU A 264 -7.32 2.64 16.33
C LEU A 264 -8.44 2.26 17.32
N GLY A 265 -8.13 2.10 18.60
CA GLY A 265 -9.07 1.65 19.63
C GLY A 265 -9.30 0.14 19.62
N ILE A 266 -8.41 -0.62 18.99
CA ILE A 266 -8.44 -2.07 18.90
C ILE A 266 -7.45 -2.63 19.93
N SER A 267 -7.95 -3.42 20.88
CA SER A 267 -7.09 -4.03 21.91
C SER A 267 -6.37 -5.28 21.42
N ARG A 268 -7.02 -6.04 20.52
CA ARG A 268 -6.52 -7.23 19.85
C ARG A 268 -7.40 -7.54 18.63
N LEU A 269 -6.83 -8.16 17.61
CA LEU A 269 -7.63 -8.74 16.53
C LEU A 269 -8.26 -10.07 16.96
N PRO A 270 -9.39 -10.47 16.36
CA PRO A 270 -9.90 -11.84 16.45
C PRO A 270 -8.86 -12.86 15.96
N THR A 271 -8.87 -14.06 16.54
CA THR A 271 -7.99 -15.15 16.09
C THR A 271 -8.24 -15.48 14.63
N GLY A 272 -7.17 -15.58 13.84
CA GLY A 272 -7.26 -15.88 12.40
C GLY A 272 -7.52 -14.65 11.53
N HIS A 273 -7.66 -13.46 12.12
CA HIS A 273 -7.71 -12.20 11.39
C HIS A 273 -6.30 -11.61 11.25
N GLY A 274 -6.08 -10.83 10.21
CA GLY A 274 -4.82 -10.16 9.92
C GLY A 274 -5.02 -8.69 9.59
N ALA A 275 -3.93 -8.08 9.11
CA ALA A 275 -3.95 -6.74 8.57
C ALA A 275 -3.35 -6.72 7.16
N VAL A 276 -3.70 -5.69 6.41
CA VAL A 276 -3.03 -5.30 5.18
C VAL A 276 -2.50 -3.88 5.34
N ALA A 277 -1.31 -3.62 4.81
CA ALA A 277 -0.72 -2.30 4.80
C ALA A 277 0.05 -2.10 3.49
N GLY A 278 0.36 -0.85 3.17
CA GLY A 278 1.26 -0.60 2.06
C GLY A 278 1.42 0.87 1.73
N THR A 279 2.15 1.09 0.65
CA THR A 279 2.39 2.40 0.08
C THR A 279 1.80 2.48 -1.32
N ILE A 280 1.19 3.61 -1.63
CA ILE A 280 0.77 3.96 -2.98
C ILE A 280 1.85 4.84 -3.59
N ARG A 281 2.31 4.50 -4.80
CA ARG A 281 3.37 5.24 -5.50
C ARG A 281 2.94 5.67 -6.90
N ASP A 282 3.54 6.75 -7.39
CA ASP A 282 3.34 7.28 -8.73
C ASP A 282 4.30 6.61 -9.74
N CYS A 283 4.27 7.06 -11.00
CA CYS A 283 5.09 6.46 -12.08
C CYS A 283 6.59 6.68 -11.95
N ARG A 284 7.01 7.48 -10.97
CA ARG A 284 8.42 7.73 -10.63
C ARG A 284 8.79 7.06 -9.30
N TYR A 285 7.99 6.09 -8.85
CA TYR A 285 8.14 5.41 -7.56
C TYR A 285 8.10 6.37 -6.36
N ARG A 286 7.42 7.51 -6.49
CA ARG A 286 7.27 8.45 -5.38
C ARG A 286 5.99 8.15 -4.64
N PRO A 287 6.00 8.14 -3.29
CA PRO A 287 4.78 8.06 -2.53
C PRO A 287 3.73 9.10 -2.95
N VAL A 288 2.48 8.65 -3.04
CA VAL A 288 1.34 9.46 -3.46
C VAL A 288 0.56 9.91 -2.24
N LYS A 289 0.51 11.21 -2.02
CA LYS A 289 -0.44 11.82 -1.08
C LYS A 289 -1.78 12.04 -1.73
N GLY A 290 -2.88 11.81 -0.98
CA GLY A 290 -4.24 12.13 -1.41
C GLY A 290 -4.98 10.98 -2.10
N ALA A 291 -4.37 9.81 -2.21
CA ALA A 291 -5.03 8.62 -2.73
C ALA A 291 -5.96 7.98 -1.68
N ARG A 292 -7.00 7.29 -2.14
CA ARG A 292 -7.98 6.58 -1.30
C ARG A 292 -8.13 5.14 -1.78
N CYS A 293 -8.38 4.23 -0.86
CA CYS A 293 -8.48 2.80 -1.12
C CYS A 293 -9.77 2.20 -0.58
N GLY A 294 -10.21 1.12 -1.21
CA GLY A 294 -11.31 0.28 -0.75
C GLY A 294 -10.98 -1.21 -0.92
N PHE A 295 -11.81 -2.05 -0.33
CA PHE A 295 -11.64 -3.50 -0.32
C PHE A 295 -12.96 -4.20 -0.71
N VAL A 296 -12.87 -5.35 -1.38
CA VAL A 296 -14.06 -6.18 -1.69
C VAL A 296 -14.63 -6.87 -0.46
N GLN A 297 -13.79 -7.07 0.56
CA GLN A 297 -14.22 -7.44 1.91
C GLN A 297 -13.71 -6.31 2.80
N ALA A 298 -14.63 -5.44 3.23
CA ALA A 298 -14.25 -4.25 3.96
C ALA A 298 -13.55 -4.67 5.27
N PRO A 299 -12.36 -4.10 5.57
CA PRO A 299 -11.80 -4.22 6.90
C PRO A 299 -12.70 -3.51 7.90
N ASP A 300 -12.68 -3.92 9.17
CA ASP A 300 -13.38 -3.17 10.21
C ASP A 300 -12.89 -1.72 10.29
N GLN A 301 -11.61 -1.49 9.99
CA GLN A 301 -11.05 -0.15 9.86
C GLN A 301 -10.11 -0.01 8.66
N ILE A 302 -10.34 1.02 7.85
CA ILE A 302 -9.32 1.57 6.95
C ILE A 302 -8.61 2.71 7.69
N ALA A 303 -7.30 2.59 7.81
CA ALA A 303 -6.46 3.56 8.48
C ALA A 303 -5.55 4.29 7.47
N TYR A 304 -5.48 5.60 7.63
CA TYR A 304 -4.48 6.46 7.00
C TYR A 304 -3.61 7.06 8.10
N PHE A 305 -2.40 7.48 7.75
CA PHE A 305 -1.39 7.85 8.73
C PHE A 305 -1.16 9.36 8.78
N ASN A 306 -0.66 9.88 9.90
CA ASN A 306 -0.25 11.28 10.00
C ASN A 306 1.10 11.55 9.30
N ASN A 307 1.46 12.82 9.13
CA ASN A 307 2.76 13.25 8.57
C ASN A 307 3.82 13.39 9.67
N ALA A 308 4.24 12.29 10.27
CA ALA A 308 5.30 12.25 11.26
C ALA A 308 6.43 11.31 10.82
N GLU A 309 7.64 11.50 11.35
CA GLU A 309 8.80 10.61 11.14
C GLU A 309 8.48 9.16 11.51
N ASN A 310 7.63 8.97 12.52
CA ASN A 310 7.05 7.68 12.89
C ASN A 310 5.52 7.77 12.68
N PRO A 311 5.03 7.52 11.44
CA PRO A 311 3.64 7.69 11.12
C PRO A 311 2.76 6.83 12.00
N ARG A 312 1.69 7.42 12.54
CA ARG A 312 0.65 6.70 13.30
C ARG A 312 -0.68 6.83 12.58
N PRO A 313 -1.57 5.85 12.72
CA PRO A 313 -2.94 6.00 12.25
C PRO A 313 -3.58 7.28 12.79
N ASP A 314 -4.25 8.01 11.93
CA ASP A 314 -5.02 9.20 12.27
C ASP A 314 -6.46 8.99 11.79
N LYS A 315 -7.40 8.90 12.74
CA LYS A 315 -8.83 8.66 12.44
C LYS A 315 -9.47 9.79 11.66
N ALA A 316 -8.91 11.01 11.73
CA ALA A 316 -9.37 12.15 10.97
C ALA A 316 -8.86 12.13 9.52
N GLN A 317 -7.75 11.43 9.25
CA GLN A 317 -7.16 11.32 7.93
C GLN A 317 -8.02 10.40 7.04
N LYS A 318 -8.39 10.88 5.84
CA LYS A 318 -9.27 10.17 4.90
C LYS A 318 -8.58 9.74 3.60
N SER A 319 -7.30 10.01 3.46
CA SER A 319 -6.49 9.70 2.29
C SER A 319 -5.02 9.52 2.68
N THR A 320 -4.21 8.95 1.80
CA THR A 320 -2.79 8.75 2.06
C THR A 320 -2.04 10.05 2.38
N ASN A 321 -1.05 9.92 3.26
CA ASN A 321 -0.20 11.00 3.72
C ASN A 321 1.00 11.23 2.77
N ASN A 322 1.98 12.03 3.17
CA ASN A 322 3.17 12.28 2.34
C ASN A 322 4.00 11.01 2.09
N ASN A 323 3.85 9.98 2.92
CA ASN A 323 4.52 8.68 2.78
C ASN A 323 3.67 7.68 1.98
N GLY A 324 2.50 8.09 1.45
CA GLY A 324 1.63 7.23 0.65
C GLY A 324 1.00 6.08 1.43
N LEU A 325 0.98 6.13 2.76
CA LEU A 325 0.65 4.98 3.61
C LEU A 325 -0.86 4.78 3.79
N TYR A 326 -1.26 3.52 3.75
CA TYR A 326 -2.61 3.05 4.08
C TYR A 326 -2.53 1.71 4.82
N ALA A 327 -3.61 1.36 5.52
CA ALA A 327 -3.80 0.04 6.08
C ALA A 327 -5.28 -0.35 6.14
N GLY A 328 -5.58 -1.64 5.97
CA GLY A 328 -6.85 -2.27 6.32
C GLY A 328 -6.63 -3.20 7.51
N ILE A 329 -7.38 -3.02 8.58
CA ILE A 329 -7.18 -3.73 9.85
C ILE A 329 -8.41 -4.59 10.13
N ASP A 330 -8.18 -5.75 10.74
CA ASP A 330 -9.22 -6.71 11.09
C ASP A 330 -9.87 -7.36 9.87
N LEU A 331 -9.02 -7.97 9.02
CA LEU A 331 -9.48 -8.71 7.84
C LEU A 331 -9.44 -10.21 8.15
N PRO A 332 -10.51 -10.98 7.84
CA PRO A 332 -10.45 -12.43 7.95
C PRO A 332 -9.39 -13.00 7.00
N ALA A 333 -8.71 -14.08 7.39
CA ALA A 333 -7.79 -14.77 6.50
C ALA A 333 -8.51 -15.29 5.25
N GLY A 334 -7.88 -15.15 4.08
CA GLY A 334 -8.51 -15.50 2.80
C GLY A 334 -8.03 -14.62 1.66
N ASP A 335 -8.66 -14.79 0.50
CA ASP A 335 -8.36 -14.00 -0.70
C ASP A 335 -9.11 -12.68 -0.66
N HIS A 336 -8.39 -11.59 -0.89
CA HIS A 336 -8.86 -10.22 -0.83
C HIS A 336 -8.51 -9.47 -2.11
N ARG A 337 -9.18 -8.33 -2.29
CA ARG A 337 -8.93 -7.39 -3.37
C ARG A 337 -8.86 -5.98 -2.82
N LEU A 338 -7.89 -5.23 -3.31
CA LEU A 338 -7.68 -3.82 -3.02
C LEU A 338 -7.75 -3.05 -4.33
N SER A 339 -8.53 -1.97 -4.34
CA SER A 339 -8.50 -0.98 -5.41
C SER A 339 -8.37 0.40 -4.80
N CYS A 340 -7.59 1.26 -5.45
CA CYS A 340 -7.42 2.63 -5.02
C CYS A 340 -7.67 3.61 -6.16
N VAL A 341 -7.93 4.86 -5.80
CA VAL A 341 -8.18 5.96 -6.72
C VAL A 341 -7.47 7.21 -6.20
N ALA A 342 -6.97 8.02 -7.12
CA ALA A 342 -6.44 9.34 -6.86
C ALA A 342 -7.05 10.35 -7.83
N GLN A 343 -6.86 11.64 -7.55
CA GLN A 343 -7.25 12.72 -8.45
C GLN A 343 -6.00 13.28 -9.14
N ASP A 344 -5.98 13.44 -10.45
CA ASP A 344 -4.84 14.05 -11.16
C ASP A 344 -4.80 15.59 -10.99
N GLY A 345 -3.79 16.24 -11.58
CA GLY A 345 -3.64 17.70 -11.54
C GLY A 345 -4.76 18.48 -12.23
N GLN A 346 -5.58 17.81 -13.05
CA GLN A 346 -6.74 18.35 -13.78
C GLN A 346 -8.06 18.05 -13.06
N GLY A 347 -8.01 17.40 -11.91
CA GLY A 347 -9.17 17.05 -11.12
C GLY A 347 -9.88 15.77 -11.56
N GLN A 348 -9.33 15.00 -12.50
CA GLN A 348 -9.92 13.74 -12.96
C GLN A 348 -9.59 12.60 -12.00
N LEU A 349 -10.56 11.71 -11.79
CA LEU A 349 -10.36 10.51 -10.97
C LEU A 349 -9.61 9.45 -11.80
N VAL A 350 -8.46 9.03 -11.29
CA VAL A 350 -7.59 8.02 -11.89
C VAL A 350 -7.54 6.81 -10.96
N PRO A 351 -8.09 5.65 -11.38
CA PRO A 351 -7.88 4.41 -10.66
C PRO A 351 -6.40 4.02 -10.65
N LEU A 352 -5.93 3.48 -9.53
CA LEU A 352 -4.52 3.11 -9.33
C LEU A 352 -4.27 1.60 -9.47
N GLY A 353 -5.21 0.88 -10.11
CA GLY A 353 -5.18 -0.57 -10.26
C GLY A 353 -6.03 -1.34 -9.24
N GLU A 354 -6.17 -2.65 -9.49
CA GLU A 354 -6.71 -3.65 -8.56
C GLU A 354 -5.58 -4.66 -8.27
N ILE A 355 -5.35 -4.96 -7.00
CA ILE A 355 -4.44 -6.05 -6.59
C ILE A 355 -5.22 -7.12 -5.84
N ARG A 356 -5.00 -8.38 -6.24
CA ARG A 356 -5.42 -9.58 -5.53
C ARG A 356 -4.31 -10.03 -4.59
N PHE A 357 -4.66 -10.32 -3.35
CA PHE A 357 -3.71 -10.78 -2.34
C PHE A 357 -4.41 -11.70 -1.35
N LYS A 358 -3.63 -12.37 -0.50
CA LYS A 358 -4.16 -13.21 0.57
C LYS A 358 -3.79 -12.62 1.92
N VAL A 359 -4.79 -12.46 2.78
CA VAL A 359 -4.59 -12.13 4.20
C VAL A 359 -4.30 -13.41 4.95
N PHE A 360 -3.26 -13.36 5.78
CA PHE A 360 -2.91 -14.43 6.71
C PHE A 360 -3.29 -14.01 8.13
N GLY A 361 -3.89 -14.94 8.87
CA GLY A 361 -4.19 -14.73 10.28
C GLY A 361 -2.94 -14.41 11.09
N ASP A 362 -3.07 -13.50 12.04
CA ASP A 362 -2.01 -13.05 12.96
C ASP A 362 -0.78 -12.45 12.25
N GLY A 363 -0.91 -12.09 10.97
CA GLY A 363 0.15 -11.53 10.14
C GLY A 363 -0.25 -10.21 9.47
N ILE A 364 0.71 -9.61 8.78
CA ILE A 364 0.52 -8.38 8.02
C ILE A 364 0.85 -8.64 6.55
N THR A 365 -0.11 -8.40 5.68
CA THR A 365 0.10 -8.47 4.24
C THR A 365 0.51 -7.10 3.73
N ILE A 366 1.67 -7.00 3.09
CA ILE A 366 2.17 -5.74 2.53
C ILE A 366 1.85 -5.73 1.04
N VAL A 367 1.03 -4.76 0.62
CA VAL A 367 0.62 -4.58 -0.77
C VAL A 367 0.98 -3.16 -1.19
N ASN A 368 2.06 -3.03 -1.96
CA ASN A 368 2.36 -1.73 -2.57
C ASN A 368 1.60 -1.60 -3.88
N LEU A 369 0.93 -0.46 -4.05
CA LEU A 369 0.36 -0.06 -5.34
C LEU A 369 1.39 0.81 -6.03
N ASP A 370 2.37 0.12 -6.59
CA ASP A 370 3.35 0.70 -7.49
C ASP A 370 2.79 0.71 -8.92
N TRP A 371 3.58 1.20 -9.88
CA TRP A 371 3.28 1.02 -11.30
C TRP A 371 2.88 -0.43 -11.59
N ALA A 372 1.67 -0.65 -12.09
CA ALA A 372 1.21 -1.98 -12.45
C ALA A 372 2.17 -2.60 -13.49
N PRO A 373 2.99 -3.61 -13.13
CA PRO A 373 3.51 -4.48 -14.16
C PRO A 373 2.31 -5.09 -14.88
N GLY A 374 2.40 -5.27 -16.19
CA GLY A 374 1.39 -6.00 -16.96
C GLY A 374 1.43 -7.50 -16.68
N LEU A 375 1.52 -7.87 -15.41
CA LEU A 375 1.57 -9.23 -14.93
C LEU A 375 0.13 -9.65 -14.56
N PRO A 376 -0.32 -10.82 -15.04
CA PRO A 376 -1.69 -11.30 -14.92
C PRO A 376 -2.14 -11.59 -13.49
#